data_AF-A0A9P5NJM5-F1
#
_entry.id   AF-A0A9P5NJM5-F1
#
_cell.length_a   1.000
_cell.length_b   1.000
_cell.length_c   1.000
_cell.angle_alpha   90.00
_cell.angle_beta   90.00
_cell.angle_gamma   90.00
#
_symmetry.space_group_name_H-M   'P 1'
#
loop_
_entity.id
_entity.type
_entity.pdbx_description
1 polymer ?
#
loop_
_entity_poly.entity_id
_entity_poly.type
_entity_poly.pdbx_seq_one_letter_code
_entity_poly.pdbx_strand_id
1 'polypeptide(L)'
;MGSSSSMKRHVAFDCVEPIIASGYTLRALLGNLPESQAPKNVWVAPGSVELDHKPVVLKKRLVEDLGSGNVAWVESPDGTHDFLTISWFELERTEAYKEVAKWVGDEVWPAGQVL
;
A
#
# COMPACT_ATOMS: atom_id res chain seq x y z
N MET A 1 4.75 15.78 0.15
CA MET A 1 5.48 15.38 -1.08
C MET A 1 6.59 16.37 -1.39
N GLY A 2 7.83 15.87 -1.53
CA GLY A 2 9.00 16.68 -1.89
C GLY A 2 8.90 17.29 -3.29
N SER A 3 9.70 18.33 -3.56
CA SER A 3 9.71 19.06 -4.84
C SER A 3 10.15 18.23 -6.05
N SER A 4 10.93 17.16 -5.84
CA SER A 4 11.44 16.27 -6.89
C SER A 4 10.53 15.07 -7.21
N SER A 5 9.42 14.90 -6.48
CA SER A 5 8.52 13.75 -6.63
C SER A 5 7.95 13.65 -8.05
N SER A 6 7.81 12.41 -8.54
CA SER A 6 7.14 12.10 -9.81
C SER A 6 5.75 12.76 -9.91
N MET A 7 5.00 12.80 -8.81
CA MET A 7 3.67 13.44 -8.72
C MET A 7 3.71 14.96 -9.00
N LYS A 8 4.82 15.63 -8.71
CA LYS A 8 4.99 17.07 -9.05
C LYS A 8 5.55 17.29 -10.45
N ARG A 9 6.51 16.47 -10.88
CA ARG A 9 7.15 16.63 -12.20
C ARG A 9 6.21 16.25 -13.35
N HIS A 10 5.33 15.28 -13.14
CA HIS A 10 4.43 14.76 -14.17
C HIS A 10 2.95 15.08 -13.87
N VAL A 11 2.68 16.14 -13.09
CA VAL A 11 1.33 16.52 -12.66
C VAL A 11 0.34 16.70 -13.83
N ALA A 12 0.84 17.12 -15.00
CA ALA A 12 0.01 17.27 -16.21
C ALA A 12 -0.52 15.93 -16.78
N PHE A 13 0.09 14.81 -16.38
CA PHE A 13 -0.30 13.44 -16.75
C PHE A 13 -0.81 12.64 -15.55
N ASP A 14 -0.97 13.28 -14.40
CA ASP A 14 -1.50 12.66 -13.20
C ASP A 14 -3.02 12.50 -13.34
N CYS A 15 -3.45 11.29 -13.68
CA CYS A 15 -4.86 10.93 -13.76
C CYS A 15 -5.48 10.64 -12.39
N VAL A 16 -4.66 10.57 -11.33
CA VAL A 16 -5.07 10.17 -9.98
C VAL A 16 -5.37 11.37 -9.11
N GLU A 17 -4.60 12.46 -9.23
CA GLU A 17 -4.84 13.70 -8.47
C GLU A 17 -6.29 14.21 -8.63
N PRO A 18 -6.88 14.30 -9.85
CA PRO A 18 -8.28 14.69 -9.99
C PRO A 18 -9.27 13.72 -9.33
N ILE A 19 -8.97 12.42 -9.31
CA ILE A 19 -9.80 11.39 -8.67
C ILE A 19 -9.79 11.55 -7.14
N ILE A 20 -8.61 11.79 -6.57
CA ILE A 20 -8.42 12.01 -5.13
C ILE A 20 -9.00 13.36 -4.70
N ALA A 21 -8.60 14.43 -5.38
CA ALA A 21 -8.97 15.81 -5.02
C ALA A 21 -10.46 16.12 -5.22
N SER A 22 -11.12 15.45 -6.17
CA SER A 22 -12.56 15.64 -6.40
C SER A 22 -13.43 15.06 -5.27
N GLY A 23 -12.88 14.25 -4.37
CA GLY A 23 -13.65 13.49 -3.38
C GLY A 23 -14.51 12.38 -4.00
N TYR A 24 -14.28 12.03 -5.27
CA TYR A 24 -15.00 10.97 -5.97
C TYR A 24 -14.90 9.64 -5.22
N THR A 25 -13.68 9.25 -4.85
CA THR A 25 -13.43 7.97 -4.14
C THR A 25 -14.20 7.88 -2.82
N LEU A 26 -14.22 8.97 -2.05
CA LEU A 26 -14.98 9.05 -0.79
C LEU A 26 -16.49 8.82 -1.03
N ARG A 27 -17.08 9.54 -1.99
CA ARG A 27 -18.51 9.43 -2.30
C ARG A 27 -18.88 8.07 -2.89
N ALA A 28 -18.03 7.53 -3.77
CA ALA A 28 -18.25 6.23 -4.40
C ALA A 28 -18.22 5.08 -3.37
N LEU A 29 -17.30 5.14 -2.39
CA LEU A 29 -17.18 4.10 -1.36
C LEU A 29 -18.25 4.23 -0.27
N LEU A 30 -18.67 5.45 0.09
CA LEU A 30 -19.71 5.64 1.11
C LEU A 30 -21.11 5.27 0.64
N GLY A 31 -21.41 5.47 -0.65
CA GLY A 31 -22.78 5.34 -1.15
C GLY A 31 -23.73 6.27 -0.40
N ASN A 32 -24.70 5.71 0.33
CA ASN A 32 -25.68 6.45 1.14
C ASN A 32 -25.26 6.64 2.61
N LEU A 33 -24.07 6.19 3.00
CA LEU A 33 -23.60 6.35 4.38
C LEU A 33 -23.19 7.80 4.68
N PRO A 34 -23.36 8.29 5.92
CA PRO A 34 -22.85 9.60 6.31
C PRO A 34 -21.33 9.68 6.18
N GLU A 35 -20.80 10.82 5.71
CA GLU A 35 -19.34 11.01 5.54
C GLU A 35 -18.54 10.77 6.83
N SER A 36 -19.12 11.08 7.99
CA SER A 36 -18.53 10.81 9.31
C SER A 36 -18.21 9.33 9.58
N GLN A 37 -18.76 8.40 8.79
CA GLN A 37 -18.46 6.97 8.90
C GLN A 37 -17.28 6.52 8.03
N ALA A 38 -16.83 7.32 7.06
CA ALA A 38 -15.68 6.98 6.22
C ALA A 38 -14.42 6.61 7.01
N PRO A 39 -13.99 7.39 8.03
CA PRO A 39 -12.81 7.04 8.83
C PRO A 39 -13.10 5.96 9.88
N LYS A 40 -14.29 5.35 9.93
CA LYS A 40 -14.65 4.33 10.94
C LYS A 40 -15.07 3.00 10.32
N ASN A 41 -15.23 2.97 9.01
CA ASN A 41 -15.70 1.81 8.28
C ASN A 41 -14.52 1.09 7.62
N VAL A 42 -14.25 -0.13 8.09
CA VAL A 42 -13.17 -1.01 7.60
C VAL A 42 -13.27 -1.32 6.11
N TRP A 43 -14.47 -1.21 5.51
CA TRP A 43 -14.72 -1.44 4.08
C TRP A 43 -14.51 -0.18 3.22
N VAL A 44 -14.53 1.01 3.82
CA VAL A 44 -14.35 2.30 3.12
C VAL A 44 -12.91 2.79 3.26
N ALA A 45 -12.28 2.55 4.41
CA ALA A 45 -10.89 2.86 4.67
C ALA A 45 -10.27 1.70 5.47
N PRO A 46 -9.67 0.69 4.80
CA PRO A 46 -9.08 -0.46 5.50
C PRO A 46 -7.95 -0.06 6.47
N GLY A 47 -7.34 1.11 6.26
CA GLY A 47 -6.43 1.77 7.20
C GLY A 47 -6.93 3.17 7.59
N SER A 48 -8.14 3.26 8.14
CA SER A 48 -8.71 4.51 8.61
C SER A 48 -7.66 5.35 9.37
N VAL A 49 -7.59 6.64 9.03
CA VAL A 49 -6.67 7.63 9.63
C VAL A 49 -6.87 7.79 11.15
N GLU A 50 -7.95 7.24 11.70
CA GLU A 50 -8.27 7.22 13.13
C GLU A 50 -7.99 5.87 13.81
N LEU A 51 -7.58 4.83 13.06
CA LEU A 51 -7.17 3.58 13.68
C LEU A 51 -5.84 3.78 14.41
N ASP A 52 -5.83 3.52 15.71
CA ASP A 52 -4.59 3.37 16.50
C ASP A 52 -3.68 2.25 15.95
N HIS A 53 -4.20 1.42 15.04
CA HIS A 53 -3.51 0.29 14.42
C HIS A 53 -2.79 0.69 13.14
N LYS A 54 -1.74 1.50 13.31
CA LYS A 54 -0.78 1.79 12.23
C LYS A 54 -0.09 0.47 11.79
N PRO A 55 0.46 0.40 10.56
CA PRO A 55 1.24 -0.76 10.11
C PRO A 55 2.33 -1.20 11.10
N VAL A 56 2.90 -0.26 11.87
CA VAL A 56 3.85 -0.54 12.96
C VAL A 56 3.25 -1.31 14.15
N VAL A 57 1.97 -1.10 14.47
CA VAL A 57 1.25 -1.84 15.52
C VAL A 57 0.89 -3.24 15.02
N LEU A 58 0.49 -3.36 13.76
CA LEU A 58 0.26 -4.66 13.12
C LEU A 58 1.55 -5.48 13.11
N LYS A 59 2.68 -4.89 12.68
CA LYS A 59 4.01 -5.53 12.76
C LYS A 59 4.30 -6.03 14.18
N LYS A 60 4.12 -5.18 15.19
CA LYS A 60 4.38 -5.54 16.59
C LYS A 60 3.58 -6.79 16.99
N ARG A 61 2.27 -6.81 16.73
CA ARG A 61 1.39 -7.94 17.05
C ARG A 61 1.78 -9.20 16.28
N LEU A 62 2.07 -9.09 14.99
CA LEU A 62 2.51 -10.23 14.18
C LEU A 62 3.83 -10.84 14.70
N VAL A 63 4.77 -10.01 15.13
CA VAL A 63 6.03 -10.49 15.74
C VAL A 63 5.78 -11.16 17.09
N GLU A 64 4.87 -10.62 17.91
CA GLU A 64 4.46 -11.22 19.18
C GLU A 64 3.80 -12.61 18.97
N ASP A 65 2.93 -12.73 17.96
CA ASP A 65 2.15 -13.95 17.73
C ASP A 65 2.92 -15.03 16.95
N LEU A 66 3.70 -14.64 15.94
CA LEU A 66 4.35 -15.57 15.00
C LEU A 66 5.85 -15.74 15.24
N GLY A 67 6.45 -14.86 16.06
CA GLY A 67 7.90 -14.78 16.24
C GLY A 67 8.60 -13.97 15.14
N SER A 68 9.70 -13.31 15.50
CA SER A 68 10.42 -12.40 14.60
C SER A 68 11.04 -13.08 13.37
N GLY A 69 11.26 -14.39 13.40
CA GLY A 69 11.77 -15.15 12.26
C GLY A 69 10.75 -15.37 11.14
N ASN A 70 9.45 -15.24 11.46
CA ASN A 70 8.35 -15.52 10.53
C ASN A 70 7.69 -14.26 9.95
N VAL A 71 8.21 -13.07 10.30
CA VAL A 71 7.64 -11.78 9.88
C VAL A 71 8.72 -10.94 9.20
N ALA A 72 8.55 -10.69 7.90
CA ALA A 72 9.33 -9.72 7.15
C ALA A 72 8.68 -8.33 7.21
N TRP A 73 9.49 -7.28 7.36
CA TRP A 73 9.03 -5.90 7.36
C TRP A 73 9.85 -5.08 6.36
N VAL A 74 9.19 -4.60 5.32
CA VAL A 74 9.79 -3.82 4.23
C VAL A 74 9.04 -2.50 4.12
N GLU A 75 9.76 -1.39 4.26
CA GLU A 75 9.22 -0.05 4.04
C GLU A 75 9.70 0.47 2.69
N SER A 76 8.78 1.02 1.90
CA SER A 76 9.08 1.74 0.66
C SER A 76 8.63 3.19 0.85
N PRO A 77 9.51 4.08 1.34
CA PRO A 77 9.14 5.45 1.74
C PRO A 77 8.57 6.28 0.60
N ASP A 78 9.00 5.99 -0.62
CA ASP A 78 8.58 6.69 -1.84
C ASP A 78 7.43 5.96 -2.56
N GLY A 79 7.02 4.76 -2.10
CA GLY A 79 5.93 3.97 -2.67
C GLY A 79 4.54 4.56 -2.39
N THR A 80 3.71 4.68 -3.43
CA THR A 80 2.26 4.97 -3.28
C THR A 80 1.48 3.72 -2.86
N HIS A 81 0.26 3.85 -2.33
CA HIS A 81 -0.52 2.76 -1.71
C HIS A 81 -0.44 1.39 -2.42
N ASP A 82 -0.57 1.37 -3.75
CA ASP A 82 -0.61 0.14 -4.55
C ASP A 82 0.53 0.05 -5.59
N PHE A 83 1.68 0.64 -5.29
CA PHE A 83 2.81 0.72 -6.25
C PHE A 83 3.27 -0.64 -6.80
N LEU A 84 3.02 -1.73 -6.07
CA LEU A 84 3.30 -3.10 -6.52
C LEU A 84 2.57 -3.49 -7.82
N THR A 85 1.38 -2.94 -8.05
CA THR A 85 0.55 -3.23 -9.23
C THR A 85 0.83 -2.29 -10.42
N ILE A 86 1.64 -1.25 -10.20
CA ILE A 86 1.81 -0.14 -11.13
C ILE A 86 3.15 -0.27 -11.87
N SER A 87 3.10 -0.59 -13.16
CA SER A 87 4.31 -1.02 -13.89
C SER A 87 5.38 0.02 -14.15
N TRP A 88 5.04 1.30 -14.00
CA TRP A 88 5.97 2.41 -14.14
C TRP A 88 6.53 2.91 -12.80
N PHE A 89 6.23 2.23 -11.68
CA PHE A 89 6.71 2.61 -10.36
C PHE A 89 8.04 1.91 -10.03
N GLU A 90 9.04 2.17 -10.86
CA GLU A 90 10.40 1.65 -10.71
C GLU A 90 11.33 2.72 -10.13
N LEU A 91 12.24 2.38 -9.21
CA LEU A 91 12.72 1.03 -8.87
C LEU A 91 12.02 0.37 -7.67
N GLU A 92 11.17 1.10 -6.96
CA GLU A 92 10.58 0.66 -5.69
C GLU A 92 9.81 -0.64 -5.84
N ARG A 93 9.06 -0.80 -6.94
CA ARG A 93 8.31 -2.02 -7.25
C ARG A 93 9.22 -3.24 -7.40
N THR A 94 10.29 -3.12 -8.19
CA THR A 94 11.24 -4.22 -8.39
C THR A 94 11.88 -4.65 -7.07
N GLU A 95 12.33 -3.70 -6.25
CA GLU A 95 12.97 -4.02 -4.97
C GLU A 95 12.00 -4.67 -3.98
N ALA A 96 10.75 -4.21 -3.93
CA ALA A 96 9.74 -4.83 -3.10
C ALA A 96 9.42 -6.27 -3.55
N TYR A 97 9.36 -6.55 -4.86
CA TYR A 97 9.18 -7.91 -5.36
C TYR A 97 10.36 -8.83 -5.04
N LYS A 98 11.60 -8.33 -5.02
CA LYS A 98 12.77 -9.13 -4.59
C LYS A 98 12.66 -9.55 -3.13
N GLU A 99 12.25 -8.64 -2.25
CA GLU A 99 12.06 -8.97 -0.83
C GLU A 99 10.91 -9.97 -0.63
N VAL A 100 9.81 -9.83 -1.38
CA VAL A 100 8.72 -10.82 -1.37
C VAL A 100 9.21 -12.17 -1.85
N ALA A 101 9.93 -12.23 -2.98
CA ALA A 101 10.47 -13.48 -3.50
C ALA A 101 11.41 -14.17 -2.51
N LYS A 102 12.27 -13.40 -1.83
CA LYS A 102 13.14 -13.90 -0.77
C LYS A 102 12.36 -14.44 0.42
N TRP A 103 11.29 -13.78 0.83
CA TRP A 103 10.45 -14.22 1.94
C TRP A 103 9.66 -15.49 1.62
N VAL A 104 9.11 -15.58 0.41
CA VAL A 104 8.37 -16.75 -0.08
C VAL A 104 9.29 -17.96 -0.24
N GLY A 105 10.52 -17.74 -0.72
CA GLY A 105 11.51 -18.79 -0.94
C GLY A 105 11.10 -19.80 -2.02
N ASP A 106 11.96 -20.81 -2.23
CA ASP A 106 11.78 -21.81 -3.30
C ASP A 106 10.80 -22.94 -2.91
N GLU A 107 10.39 -23.00 -1.65
CA GLU A 107 9.45 -24.03 -1.16
C GLU A 107 8.02 -23.81 -1.66
N VAL A 108 7.63 -22.54 -1.80
CA VAL A 108 6.28 -22.15 -2.27
C VAL A 108 6.28 -21.94 -3.79
N TRP A 109 7.37 -21.42 -4.36
CA TRP A 109 7.56 -21.28 -5.81
C TRP A 109 8.86 -21.98 -6.24
N PRO A 110 8.78 -23.25 -6.69
CA PRO A 110 9.95 -23.96 -7.18
C PRO A 110 10.58 -23.21 -8.37
N ALA A 111 11.90 -23.08 -8.35
CA ALA A 111 12.65 -22.47 -9.43
C ALA A 111 12.29 -23.11 -10.78
N GLY A 112 11.74 -22.31 -11.70
CA GLY A 112 11.30 -22.76 -13.04
C GLY A 112 9.80 -22.65 -13.32
N GLN A 113 8.98 -22.24 -12.34
CA GLN A 113 7.54 -21.93 -12.52
C GLN A 113 7.25 -20.43 -12.72
N VAL A 114 8.14 -19.71 -13.39
CA VAL A 114 7.87 -18.31 -13.78
C VAL A 114 7.21 -18.30 -15.16
N LEU A 115 6.03 -17.68 -15.24
CA LEU A 115 5.22 -17.47 -16.45
C LEU A 115 6.01 -16.79 -17.59
#